data_AF-A0A183H1I0-F1
#
_entry.id   AF-A0A183H1I0-F1
#
_cell.length_a   1.000
_cell.length_b   1.000
_cell.length_c   1.000
_cell.angle_alpha   90.00
_cell.angle_beta   90.00
_cell.angle_gamma   90.00
#
_symmetry.space_group_name_H-M   'P 1'
#
loop_
_entity.id
_entity.type
_entity.pdbx_description
1 polymer ?
#
loop_
_entity_poly.entity_id
_entity_poly.type
_entity_poly.pdbx_seq_one_letter_code
_entity_poly.pdbx_strand_id
1 'polypeptide(L)'
;YNDYKHEEFSKCNCIPPYSAEASISTRGDLNPANGTYELDVMGHRNHGAIDYKGTNYQLFKNLRFKAWGGPTYDPLPPFNWATTDIQAKHYGQPTVWQFKEMETKWETTL
;
A
#
# COMPACT_ATOMS: atom_id res chain seq x y z
N TYR A 1 -7.44 1.16 1.14
CA TYR A 1 -8.33 0.05 1.53
C TYR A 1 -7.98 -1.17 0.70
N ASN A 2 -7.85 -2.30 1.37
CA ASN A 2 -7.53 -3.60 0.78
C ASN A 2 -7.91 -4.70 1.77
N ASP A 3 -8.99 -5.42 1.47
CA ASP A 3 -9.42 -6.59 2.25
C ASP A 3 -9.48 -7.85 1.36
N TYR A 4 -8.47 -8.00 0.50
CA TYR A 4 -8.46 -8.92 -0.65
C TYR A 4 -8.83 -10.39 -0.37
N LYS A 5 -8.76 -10.85 0.88
CA LYS A 5 -9.15 -12.21 1.27
C LYS A 5 -10.68 -12.38 1.42
N HIS A 6 -11.41 -11.30 1.63
CA HIS A 6 -12.86 -11.30 1.86
C HIS A 6 -13.65 -10.60 0.74
N GLU A 7 -12.97 -9.80 -0.11
CA GLU A 7 -13.63 -9.04 -1.17
C GLU A 7 -13.97 -9.89 -2.40
N GLU A 8 -15.20 -9.73 -2.90
CA GLU A 8 -15.65 -10.40 -4.13
C GLU A 8 -14.82 -10.01 -5.36
N PHE A 9 -14.46 -8.73 -5.48
CA PHE A 9 -13.73 -8.19 -6.62
C PHE A 9 -12.22 -8.40 -6.56
N SER A 10 -11.71 -9.00 -5.48
CA SER A 10 -10.30 -9.39 -5.38
C SER A 10 -10.04 -10.83 -5.82
N LYS A 11 -11.09 -11.58 -6.15
CA LYS A 11 -11.00 -12.97 -6.61
C LYS A 11 -10.40 -13.05 -8.02
N CYS A 12 -9.60 -14.08 -8.25
CA CYS A 12 -9.07 -14.43 -9.58
C CYS A 12 -9.11 -15.95 -9.79
N ASN A 13 -8.92 -16.40 -11.03
CA ASN A 13 -8.73 -17.81 -11.35
C ASN A 13 -7.28 -18.22 -11.06
N CYS A 14 -6.93 -18.15 -9.77
CA CYS A 14 -5.58 -18.21 -9.24
C CYS A 14 -5.56 -19.10 -7.99
N ILE A 15 -4.36 -19.45 -7.50
CA ILE A 15 -4.16 -20.22 -6.26
C ILE A 15 -3.19 -19.43 -5.37
N PRO A 16 -3.62 -18.90 -4.21
CA PRO A 16 -5.00 -18.88 -3.69
C PRO A 16 -5.97 -18.06 -4.59
N PRO A 17 -7.31 -18.22 -4.46
CA PRO A 17 -8.31 -17.64 -5.38
C PRO A 17 -8.56 -16.14 -5.14
N TYR A 18 -7.52 -15.40 -4.81
CA TYR A 18 -7.53 -13.95 -4.60
C TYR A 18 -6.16 -13.37 -4.94
N SER A 19 -6.12 -12.05 -5.16
CA SER A 19 -4.87 -11.30 -5.21
C SER A 19 -4.96 -10.00 -4.44
N ALA A 20 -3.94 -9.72 -3.63
CA ALA A 20 -3.75 -8.44 -2.95
C ALA A 20 -3.48 -7.26 -3.91
N GLU A 21 -3.23 -7.55 -5.20
CA GLU A 21 -3.12 -6.57 -6.29
C GLU A 21 -4.49 -6.18 -6.86
N ALA A 22 -5.55 -6.94 -6.57
CA ALA A 22 -6.91 -6.63 -6.99
C ALA A 22 -7.64 -5.81 -5.91
N SER A 23 -7.13 -4.62 -5.58
CA SER A 23 -7.70 -3.71 -4.58
C SER A 23 -7.38 -2.23 -4.88
N ILE A 24 -7.99 -1.30 -4.15
CA ILE A 24 -7.71 0.15 -4.31
C ILE A 24 -6.27 0.49 -3.88
N SER A 25 -5.77 -0.15 -2.82
CA SER A 25 -4.45 0.12 -2.26
C SER A 25 -3.69 -1.20 -2.15
N THR A 26 -3.00 -1.56 -3.23
CA THR A 26 -2.49 -2.90 -3.44
C THR A 26 -1.35 -3.27 -2.48
N ARG A 27 -1.23 -4.59 -2.20
CA ARG A 27 -0.26 -5.18 -1.26
C ARG A 27 0.34 -6.45 -1.84
N GLY A 28 1.04 -6.33 -2.97
CA GLY A 28 1.68 -7.47 -3.66
C GLY A 28 2.65 -8.25 -2.77
N ASP A 29 3.20 -7.63 -1.73
CA ASP A 29 4.04 -8.26 -0.72
C ASP A 29 3.31 -9.34 0.11
N LEU A 30 1.98 -9.27 0.22
CA LEU A 30 1.17 -10.22 0.99
C LEU A 30 0.62 -11.39 0.16
N ASN A 31 0.85 -11.39 -1.16
CA ASN A 31 0.54 -12.54 -1.99
C ASN A 31 1.57 -13.64 -1.74
N PRO A 32 1.19 -14.93 -1.69
CA PRO A 32 2.15 -16.02 -1.56
C PRO A 32 3.12 -16.10 -2.76
N ALA A 33 4.42 -16.20 -2.49
CA ALA A 33 5.46 -16.32 -3.52
C ALA A 33 5.35 -17.58 -4.38
N ASN A 34 4.77 -18.66 -3.82
CA ASN A 34 4.49 -19.91 -4.51
C ASN A 34 3.06 -20.00 -5.07
N GLY A 35 2.32 -18.88 -5.10
CA GLY A 35 0.98 -18.84 -5.70
C GLY A 35 1.01 -18.94 -7.22
N THR A 36 -0.11 -19.35 -7.81
CA THR A 36 -0.34 -19.36 -9.26
C THR A 36 -1.30 -18.24 -9.61
N TYR A 37 -0.94 -17.36 -10.54
CA TYR A 37 -1.73 -16.19 -10.90
C TYR A 37 -1.95 -16.15 -12.41
N GLU A 38 -3.06 -15.54 -12.86
CA GLU A 38 -3.40 -15.44 -14.29
C GLU A 38 -2.43 -14.54 -15.06
N LEU A 39 -1.88 -13.53 -14.38
CA LEU A 39 -0.83 -12.66 -14.88
C LEU A 39 0.23 -12.50 -13.78
N ASP A 40 1.51 -12.48 -14.17
CA ASP A 40 2.64 -12.31 -13.23
C ASP A 40 2.48 -11.07 -12.34
N VAL A 41 1.88 -10.00 -12.88
CA VAL A 41 1.69 -8.74 -12.17
C VAL A 41 0.74 -8.83 -10.97
N MET A 42 -0.09 -9.88 -10.91
CA MET A 42 -1.04 -10.14 -9.83
C MET A 42 -0.42 -10.92 -8.66
N GLY A 43 0.82 -11.38 -8.79
CA GLY A 43 1.46 -12.27 -7.82
C GLY A 43 2.21 -11.58 -6.68
N HIS A 44 3.15 -12.31 -6.08
CA HIS A 44 4.02 -11.81 -5.02
C HIS A 44 5.09 -10.86 -5.57
N ARG A 45 5.10 -9.61 -5.11
CA ARG A 45 5.94 -8.56 -5.67
C ARG A 45 6.33 -7.52 -4.62
N ASN A 46 7.51 -6.93 -4.78
CA ASN A 46 7.87 -5.67 -4.12
C ASN A 46 7.13 -4.49 -4.77
N HIS A 47 5.80 -4.52 -4.69
CA HIS A 47 4.91 -3.61 -5.38
C HIS A 47 3.61 -3.45 -4.59
N GLY A 48 3.05 -2.25 -4.66
CA GLY A 48 1.86 -1.89 -3.93
C GLY A 48 1.56 -0.40 -4.05
N ALA A 49 0.44 0.03 -3.51
CA ALA A 49 0.21 1.45 -3.26
C ALA A 49 1.09 1.91 -2.09
N ILE A 50 1.80 3.02 -2.27
CA ILE A 50 2.81 3.52 -1.31
C ILE A 50 2.42 4.84 -0.64
N ASP A 51 1.27 5.41 -1.01
CA ASP A 51 0.76 6.63 -0.39
C ASP A 51 -0.75 6.82 -0.64
N TYR A 52 -1.29 7.84 0.02
CA TYR A 52 -2.54 8.50 -0.32
C TYR A 52 -2.32 10.02 -0.31
N LYS A 53 -2.94 10.72 -1.27
CA LYS A 53 -3.03 12.18 -1.31
C LYS A 53 -4.47 12.58 -1.60
N GLY A 54 -5.10 13.29 -0.67
CA GLY A 54 -6.47 13.75 -0.79
C GLY A 54 -6.60 15.24 -0.51
N THR A 55 -7.37 15.95 -1.32
CA THR A 55 -7.67 17.36 -1.07
C THR A 55 -9.18 17.59 -1.13
N ASN A 56 -9.61 18.77 -0.70
CA ASN A 56 -10.98 19.24 -0.84
C ASN A 56 -10.95 20.75 -1.14
N TYR A 57 -12.12 21.34 -1.39
CA TYR A 57 -12.22 22.76 -1.72
C TYR A 57 -11.52 23.70 -0.72
N GLN A 58 -11.58 23.40 0.58
CA GLN A 58 -10.95 24.26 1.60
C GLN A 58 -9.43 24.07 1.65
N LEU A 59 -8.94 22.84 1.55
CA LEU A 59 -7.52 22.54 1.53
C LEU A 59 -6.85 23.09 0.27
N PHE A 60 -7.47 22.90 -0.89
CA PHE A 60 -6.97 23.38 -2.18
C PHE A 60 -6.76 24.90 -2.20
N LYS A 61 -7.69 25.69 -1.66
CA LYS A 61 -7.54 27.16 -1.54
C LYS A 61 -6.32 27.59 -0.72
N ASN A 62 -5.87 26.75 0.21
CA ASN A 62 -4.71 26.98 1.05
C ASN A 62 -3.47 26.25 0.54
N LEU A 63 -3.53 25.67 -0.67
CA LEU A 63 -2.49 24.83 -1.27
C LEU A 63 -2.11 23.62 -0.39
N ARG A 64 -3.07 23.03 0.32
CA ARG A 64 -2.86 21.88 1.22
C ARG A 64 -3.54 20.61 0.70
N PHE A 65 -3.11 19.48 1.25
CA PHE A 65 -3.74 18.18 1.07
C PHE A 65 -3.44 17.30 2.29
N LYS A 66 -4.25 16.26 2.47
CA LYS A 66 -3.96 15.16 3.40
C LYS A 66 -3.05 14.17 2.71
N ALA A 67 -1.96 13.82 3.36
CA ALA A 67 -0.98 12.85 2.91
C ALA A 67 -0.93 11.68 3.91
N TRP A 68 -0.81 10.47 3.39
CA TRP A 68 -0.53 9.30 4.20
C TRP A 68 0.50 8.47 3.46
N GLY A 69 1.70 8.32 4.04
CA GLY A 69 2.79 7.56 3.43
C GLY A 69 2.83 6.10 3.86
N GLY A 70 3.22 5.24 2.95
CA GLY A 70 3.41 3.81 3.15
C GLY A 70 2.27 2.92 2.64
N PRO A 71 2.49 1.60 2.60
CA PRO A 71 1.44 0.64 2.26
C PRO A 71 0.28 0.64 3.26
N THR A 72 -0.93 0.37 2.79
CA THR A 72 -2.11 0.31 3.66
C THR A 72 -2.00 -0.82 4.69
N TYR A 73 -2.40 -0.56 5.93
CA TYR A 73 -2.32 -1.48 7.07
C TYR A 73 -3.63 -1.59 7.86
N ASP A 74 -4.77 -1.28 7.23
CA ASP A 74 -6.08 -1.48 7.84
C ASP A 74 -7.01 -2.07 6.77
N PRO A 75 -7.42 -3.35 6.88
CA PRO A 75 -7.23 -4.28 8.01
C PRO A 75 -5.92 -5.10 7.99
N LEU A 76 -5.00 -4.82 7.07
CA LEU A 76 -3.80 -5.62 6.81
C LEU A 76 -2.66 -5.35 7.82
N PRO A 77 -1.66 -6.23 7.99
CA PRO A 77 -0.52 -5.89 8.84
C PRO A 77 0.31 -4.74 8.24
N PRO A 78 0.93 -3.88 9.07
CA PRO A 78 1.93 -2.92 8.61
C PRO A 78 3.04 -3.60 7.83
N PHE A 79 3.48 -2.97 6.74
CA PHE A 79 4.62 -3.47 6.00
C PHE A 79 5.91 -3.25 6.82
N ASN A 80 6.78 -4.26 6.84
CA ASN A 80 8.00 -4.25 7.62
C ASN A 80 9.15 -4.91 6.86
N TRP A 81 10.18 -4.12 6.53
CA TRP A 81 11.38 -4.57 5.83
C TRP A 81 12.15 -5.67 6.58
N ALA A 82 12.03 -5.75 7.92
CA ALA A 82 12.72 -6.77 8.71
C ALA A 82 12.03 -8.14 8.69
N THR A 83 10.75 -8.21 8.28
CA THR A 83 9.96 -9.45 8.33
C THR A 83 9.45 -9.92 6.98
N THR A 84 9.54 -9.09 5.94
CA THR A 84 9.24 -9.50 4.56
C THR A 84 10.31 -10.46 4.03
N ASP A 85 9.91 -11.38 3.16
CA ASP A 85 10.80 -12.23 2.37
C ASP A 85 11.42 -11.51 1.16
N ILE A 86 10.94 -10.29 0.86
CA ILE A 86 11.43 -9.46 -0.24
C ILE A 86 12.82 -8.90 0.06
N GLN A 87 13.79 -9.26 -0.78
CA GLN A 87 15.16 -8.76 -0.70
C GLN A 87 15.35 -7.56 -1.64
N ALA A 88 15.40 -6.34 -1.09
CA ALA A 88 15.64 -5.12 -1.85
C ALA A 88 16.49 -4.12 -1.05
N LYS A 89 17.27 -3.28 -1.75
CA LYS A 89 17.97 -2.15 -1.10
C LYS A 89 16.95 -1.05 -0.77
N HIS A 90 16.93 -0.59 0.48
CA HIS A 90 15.97 0.40 0.97
C HIS A 90 16.63 1.41 1.92
N TYR A 91 17.81 1.92 1.54
CA TYR A 91 18.58 2.85 2.37
C TYR A 91 17.79 4.13 2.68
N GLY A 92 17.80 4.53 3.95
CA GLY A 92 17.08 5.70 4.43
C GLY A 92 15.57 5.51 4.60
N GLN A 93 15.01 4.34 4.24
CA GLN A 93 13.63 4.04 4.52
C GLN A 93 13.45 3.56 5.97
N PRO A 94 12.30 3.87 6.60
CA PRO A 94 11.90 3.27 7.87
C PRO A 94 11.80 1.75 7.75
N THR A 95 12.21 1.02 8.78
CA THR A 95 12.03 -0.44 8.83
C THR A 95 10.56 -0.85 8.84
N VAL A 96 9.73 -0.14 9.61
CA VAL A 96 8.28 -0.40 9.72
C VAL A 96 7.52 0.79 9.14
N TRP A 97 6.59 0.50 8.22
CA TRP A 97 5.72 1.49 7.59
C TRP A 97 4.35 1.49 8.26
N GLN A 98 4.22 2.27 9.34
CA GLN A 98 2.98 2.45 10.11
C GLN A 98 2.72 3.93 10.42
N PHE A 99 2.86 4.77 9.40
CA PHE A 99 2.57 6.21 9.54
C PHE A 99 1.07 6.46 9.66
N LYS A 100 0.70 7.61 10.22
CA LYS A 100 -0.68 8.11 10.22
C LYS A 100 -0.85 9.18 9.16
N GLU A 101 -2.08 9.41 8.74
CA GLU A 101 -2.44 10.55 7.89
C GLU A 101 -2.01 11.87 8.57
N MET A 102 -1.48 12.79 7.76
CA MET A 102 -1.20 14.17 8.14
C MET A 102 -1.78 15.15 7.13
N GLU A 103 -2.17 16.34 7.56
CA GLU A 103 -2.47 17.45 6.67
C GLU A 103 -1.18 18.25 6.42
N THR A 104 -0.86 18.53 5.16
CA THR A 104 0.30 19.34 4.81
C THR A 104 0.12 20.80 5.24
N LYS A 105 1.20 21.39 5.72
CA LYS A 105 1.29 22.82 6.05
C LYS A 105 2.50 23.38 5.35
N TRP A 106 2.37 24.56 4.76
CA TRP A 106 3.51 25.28 4.21
C TRP A 106 4.37 25.80 5.35
N GLU A 107 5.65 25.46 5.35
CA GLU A 107 6.64 26.15 6.16
C GLU A 107 6.93 27.49 5.49
N THR A 108 6.45 28.57 6.09
CA THR A 108 6.68 29.94 5.59
C THR A 108 7.74 30.68 6.39
N THR A 109 8.47 29.99 7.27
CA THR A 109 9.54 30.57 8.09
C THR A 109 10.76 29.65 8.03
N LEU A 110 11.86 30.18 7.47
CA LEU A 110 13.19 29.57 7.45
C LEU A 110 13.96 29.93 8.73
#